data_AF-A0A0B3A618-F1
#
_entry.id   AF-A0A0B3A618-F1
#
_cell.length_a   1.000
_cell.length_b   1.000
_cell.length_c   1.000
_cell.angle_alpha   90.00
_cell.angle_beta   90.00
_cell.angle_gamma   90.00
#
_symmetry.space_group_name_H-M   'P 1'
#
loop_
_entity.id
_entity.type
_entity.pdbx_description
1 polymer ?
#
loop_
_entity_poly.entity_id
_entity_poly.type
_entity_poly.pdbx_seq_one_letter_code
_entity_poly.pdbx_strand_id
1 'polypeptide(L)'
;MYHVGRVIEIFSGDDKSVIAFDNSAQALLDMWDENMITVAIDSHLSKSIKKDDIVLVDYTATQTGPRMVVIKILRGEVAKRTWKNYKDNFEKLRAKGQIKSVASNKQSYVG
;
A
#
# COMPACT_ATOMS: atom_id res chain seq x y z
N MET A 1 -3.75 7.23 -11.12
CA MET A 1 -4.65 6.19 -10.55
C MET A 1 -4.36 6.12 -9.07
N TYR A 2 -5.35 5.88 -8.19
CA TYR A 2 -5.13 5.84 -6.74
C TYR A 2 -5.59 4.51 -6.14
N HIS A 3 -4.75 3.94 -5.29
CA HIS A 3 -5.05 2.69 -4.58
C HIS A 3 -5.08 2.94 -3.08
N VAL A 4 -5.85 2.11 -2.38
CA VAL A 4 -5.97 2.17 -0.92
C VAL A 4 -5.13 1.08 -0.30
N GLY A 5 -4.35 1.44 0.72
CA GLY A 5 -3.59 0.49 1.52
C GLY A 5 -3.80 0.72 3.00
N ARG A 6 -3.57 -0.31 3.81
CA ARG A 6 -3.41 -0.21 5.26
C ARG A 6 -1.93 -0.31 5.60
N VAL A 7 -1.43 0.61 6.42
CA VAL A 7 -0.03 0.62 6.85
C VAL A 7 0.25 -0.53 7.80
N ILE A 8 1.16 -1.41 7.42
CA ILE A 8 1.62 -2.53 8.25
C ILE A 8 2.89 -2.16 9.01
N GLU A 9 3.83 -1.49 8.33
CA GLU A 9 5.10 -1.06 8.90
C GLU A 9 5.60 0.22 8.23
N ILE A 10 6.39 1.01 8.97
CA ILE A 10 7.03 2.23 8.47
C ILE A 10 8.54 2.08 8.61
N PHE A 11 9.26 2.31 7.51
CA PHE A 11 10.71 2.35 7.47
C PHE A 11 11.13 3.81 7.38
N SER A 12 11.94 4.27 8.33
CA SER A 12 12.47 5.63 8.37
C SER A 12 13.97 5.58 8.61
N GLY A 13 14.72 6.49 7.98
CA GLY A 13 16.15 6.63 8.25
C GLY A 13 16.49 7.06 9.69
N ASP A 14 15.50 7.58 10.43
CA ASP A 14 15.65 7.93 11.85
C ASP A 14 15.52 6.69 12.78
N ASP A 15 15.07 5.54 12.27
CA ASP A 15 14.99 4.31 13.05
C ASP A 15 16.39 3.68 13.18
N LYS A 16 16.84 3.45 14.42
CA LYS A 16 18.15 2.83 14.72
C LYS A 16 18.30 1.41 14.17
N SER A 17 17.18 0.76 13.84
CA SER A 17 17.12 -0.59 13.27
C SER A 17 17.19 -0.58 11.74
N VAL A 18 17.20 0.60 11.12
CA VAL A 18 17.20 0.79 9.67
C VAL A 18 18.49 1.51 9.26
N ILE A 19 19.28 0.88 8.39
CA ILE A 19 20.39 1.54 7.71
C ILE A 19 19.85 2.13 6.42
N ALA A 20 19.73 3.45 6.35
CA ALA A 20 19.16 4.15 5.20
C ALA A 20 20.24 4.83 4.34
N PHE A 21 19.96 4.95 3.03
CA PHE A 21 20.76 5.75 2.10
C PHE A 21 20.46 7.25 2.24
N ASP A 22 19.21 7.60 2.54
CA ASP A 22 18.74 8.97 2.72
C ASP A 22 17.68 9.07 3.85
N ASN A 23 17.12 10.25 4.03
CA ASN A 23 16.11 10.53 5.06
C ASN A 23 14.66 10.30 4.56
N SER A 24 14.47 9.63 3.42
CA SER A 24 13.13 9.31 2.94
C SER A 24 12.53 8.16 3.77
N ALA A 25 11.21 8.17 3.89
CA ALA A 25 10.49 7.12 4.59
C ALA A 25 9.68 6.27 3.60
N GLN A 26 9.55 4.99 3.89
CA GLN A 26 8.72 4.05 3.14
C GLN A 26 7.69 3.38 4.05
N ALA A 27 6.57 2.97 3.49
CA ALA A 27 5.55 2.20 4.19
C ALA A 27 5.36 0.85 3.52
N LEU A 28 5.38 -0.23 4.31
CA LEU A 28 4.84 -1.51 3.91
C LEU A 28 3.31 -1.46 4.05
N LEU A 29 2.61 -1.73 2.97
CA LEU A 29 1.15 -1.67 2.90
C LEU A 29 0.55 -3.03 2.60
N ASP A 30 -0.54 -3.34 3.29
CA ASP A 30 -1.52 -4.37 2.95
C ASP A 30 -2.60 -3.71 2.09
N MET A 31 -2.65 -4.09 0.82
CA MET A 31 -3.51 -3.45 -0.18
C MET A 31 -4.89 -4.11 -0.20
N TRP A 32 -5.86 -3.36 -0.71
CA TRP A 32 -7.24 -3.84 -0.80
C TRP A 32 -7.42 -5.12 -1.63
N ASP A 33 -6.49 -5.39 -2.55
CA ASP A 33 -6.49 -6.50 -3.52
C ASP A 33 -5.60 -7.67 -3.09
N GLU A 34 -5.29 -7.79 -1.80
CA GLU A 34 -4.45 -8.85 -1.20
C GLU A 34 -2.97 -8.79 -1.62
N ASN A 35 -2.54 -7.71 -2.28
CA ASN A 35 -1.13 -7.45 -2.52
C ASN A 35 -0.47 -6.82 -1.29
N MET A 36 0.80 -7.16 -1.08
CA MET A 36 1.68 -6.44 -0.15
C MET A 36 2.74 -5.70 -0.96
N ILE A 37 2.89 -4.41 -0.68
CA ILE A 37 3.81 -3.53 -1.41
C ILE A 37 4.53 -2.60 -0.45
N THR A 38 5.76 -2.23 -0.77
CA THR A 38 6.47 -1.15 -0.10
C THR A 38 6.50 0.05 -1.02
N VAL A 39 6.08 1.21 -0.52
CA VAL A 39 5.98 2.46 -1.29
C VAL A 39 6.59 3.62 -0.55
N ALA A 40 7.02 4.65 -1.26
CA ALA A 40 7.53 5.87 -0.64
C ALA A 40 6.41 6.63 0.08
N ILE A 41 6.77 7.37 1.13
CA ILE A 41 5.87 8.29 1.84
C ILE A 41 6.22 9.71 1.44
N ASP A 42 5.22 10.53 1.08
CA ASP A 42 5.45 11.95 0.86
C ASP A 42 6.02 12.61 2.13
N SER A 43 7.06 13.43 1.98
CA SER A 43 7.79 14.02 3.11
C SER A 43 6.91 14.82 4.08
N HIS A 44 5.78 15.37 3.62
CA HIS A 44 4.84 16.10 4.49
C HIS A 44 4.04 15.17 5.41
N LEU A 45 4.01 13.87 5.13
CA LEU A 45 3.24 12.87 5.86
C LEU A 45 4.10 11.98 6.76
N SER A 46 5.42 11.98 6.58
CA SER A 46 6.36 11.07 7.27
C SER A 46 6.24 11.09 8.79
N LYS A 47 5.96 12.26 9.38
CA LYS A 47 5.78 12.41 10.84
C LYS A 47 4.37 12.11 11.34
N SER A 48 3.38 12.04 10.44
CA SER A 48 1.95 11.90 10.78
C SER A 48 1.38 10.52 10.50
N ILE A 49 2.02 9.77 9.61
CA ILE A 49 1.64 8.39 9.28
C ILE A 49 2.01 7.46 10.43
N LYS A 50 1.14 6.49 10.71
CA LYS A 50 1.38 5.45 11.71
C LYS A 50 0.85 4.10 11.24
N LYS A 51 1.26 3.05 11.96
CA LYS A 51 0.72 1.70 11.79
C LYS A 51 -0.80 1.69 11.87
N ASP A 52 -1.41 0.83 11.06
CA ASP A 52 -2.86 0.66 10.87
C ASP A 52 -3.59 1.86 10.22
N ASP A 53 -2.88 2.92 9.81
CA ASP A 53 -3.50 3.98 9.02
C ASP A 53 -3.98 3.46 7.67
N ILE A 54 -5.14 3.94 7.24
CA ILE A 54 -5.62 3.75 5.87
C ILE A 54 -5.09 4.91 5.03
N VAL A 55 -4.44 4.60 3.91
CA VAL A 55 -3.75 5.59 3.08
C VAL A 55 -4.17 5.50 1.62
N LEU A 56 -3.99 6.60 0.89
CA LEU A 56 -4.07 6.62 -0.57
C LEU A 56 -2.67 6.69 -1.18
N VAL A 57 -2.41 5.76 -2.07
CA VAL A 57 -1.17 5.65 -2.84
C VAL A 57 -1.43 6.17 -4.25
N ASP A 58 -0.60 7.12 -4.69
CA ASP A 58 -0.56 7.61 -6.06
C ASP A 58 0.17 6.60 -6.96
N TYR A 59 -0.60 5.95 -7.82
CA TYR A 59 -0.18 5.02 -8.87
C TYR A 59 -0.26 5.66 -10.26
N THR A 60 -0.27 6.98 -10.35
CA THR A 60 -0.25 7.66 -11.65
C THR A 60 0.96 7.22 -12.44
N ALA A 61 0.71 6.75 -13.65
CA ALA A 61 1.74 6.31 -14.57
C ALA A 61 2.55 7.53 -15.01
N THR A 62 3.87 7.40 -14.94
CA THR A 62 4.83 8.36 -15.47
C THR A 62 5.63 7.68 -16.58
N GLN A 63 6.52 8.43 -17.25
CA GLN A 63 7.37 7.86 -18.31
C GLN A 63 8.31 6.75 -17.79
N THR A 64 8.65 6.76 -16.50
CA THR A 64 9.59 5.81 -15.87
C THR A 64 8.90 4.75 -15.01
N GLY A 65 7.56 4.71 -15.02
CA GLY A 65 6.77 3.79 -14.20
C GLY A 65 5.75 4.51 -13.29
N PRO A 66 5.02 3.76 -12.45
CA PRO A 66 4.06 4.37 -11.53
C PRO A 66 4.78 5.13 -10.41
N ARG A 67 4.19 6.24 -9.96
CA ARG A 67 4.77 7.08 -8.91
C ARG A 67 4.98 6.34 -7.58
N MET A 68 4.02 5.50 -7.17
CA MET A 68 4.04 4.68 -5.94
C MET A 68 4.41 5.48 -4.68
N VAL A 69 3.64 6.52 -4.38
CA VAL A 69 3.85 7.39 -3.20
C VAL A 69 2.55 7.48 -2.37
N VAL A 70 2.65 7.34 -1.05
CA VAL A 70 1.57 7.68 -0.12
C VAL A 70 1.38 9.19 -0.10
N ILE A 71 0.21 9.65 -0.54
CA ILE A 71 -0.10 11.09 -0.67
C ILE A 71 -1.19 11.57 0.30
N LYS A 72 -1.94 10.66 0.93
CA LYS A 72 -2.97 11.01 1.93
C LYS A 72 -3.11 9.94 2.99
N ILE A 73 -3.33 10.38 4.22
CA ILE A 73 -3.77 9.53 5.33
C ILE A 73 -5.26 9.78 5.55
N LEU A 74 -6.07 8.73 5.44
CA LEU A 74 -7.51 8.79 5.71
C LEU A 74 -7.75 8.54 7.20
N ARG A 75 -8.69 9.28 7.79
CA ARG A 75 -9.03 9.20 9.22
C ARG A 75 -10.52 9.03 9.44
N GLY A 76 -10.88 8.51 10.62
CA GLY A 76 -12.27 8.38 11.07
C GLY A 76 -13.15 7.57 10.12
N GLU A 77 -14.40 8.00 9.97
CA GLU A 77 -15.40 7.30 9.15
C GLU A 77 -15.04 7.26 7.66
N VAL A 78 -14.25 8.22 7.16
CA VAL A 78 -13.76 8.21 5.77
C VAL A 78 -12.82 7.03 5.54
N ALA A 79 -11.92 6.75 6.49
CA ALA A 79 -11.00 5.62 6.41
C ALA A 79 -11.75 4.29 6.37
N LYS A 80 -12.67 4.09 7.34
CA LYS A 80 -13.46 2.88 7.48
C LYS A 80 -14.30 2.59 6.23
N ARG A 81 -15.06 3.57 5.74
CA ARG A 81 -15.90 3.38 4.55
C ARG A 81 -15.07 3.10 3.31
N THR A 82 -13.95 3.81 3.14
CA THR A 82 -13.09 3.68 1.96
C THR A 82 -12.50 2.28 1.90
N TRP A 83 -11.90 1.83 3.01
CA TRP A 83 -11.34 0.47 3.10
C TRP A 83 -12.40 -0.59 2.82
N LYS A 84 -13.56 -0.49 3.48
CA LYS A 84 -14.67 -1.43 3.29
C LYS A 84 -15.12 -1.49 1.83
N ASN A 85 -15.32 -0.34 1.19
CA ASN A 85 -15.80 -0.30 -0.19
C ASN A 85 -14.85 -1.00 -1.16
N TYR A 86 -13.54 -0.81 -1.01
CA TYR A 86 -12.55 -1.46 -1.85
C TYR A 86 -12.52 -2.98 -1.61
N LYS A 87 -12.51 -3.43 -0.34
CA LYS A 87 -12.55 -4.85 0.02
C LYS A 87 -13.82 -5.54 -0.47
N ASP A 88 -15.00 -4.96 -0.19
CA ASP A 88 -16.30 -5.48 -0.64
C ASP A 88 -16.34 -5.63 -2.17
N ASN A 89 -15.83 -4.63 -2.90
CA ASN A 89 -15.82 -4.68 -4.36
C ASN A 89 -14.88 -5.78 -4.88
N PHE A 90 -13.69 -5.90 -4.32
CA PHE A 90 -12.76 -6.98 -4.67
C PHE A 90 -13.36 -8.36 -4.42
N GLU A 91 -13.98 -8.57 -3.25
CA GLU A 91 -14.64 -9.83 -2.91
C GLU A 91 -15.79 -10.16 -3.86
N LYS A 92 -16.60 -9.17 -4.26
CA LYS A 92 -17.66 -9.34 -5.27
C LYS A 92 -17.10 -9.76 -6.63
N LEU A 93 -16.03 -9.12 -7.09
CA LEU A 93 -15.38 -9.46 -8.36
C LEU A 93 -14.76 -10.87 -8.31
N ARG A 94 -14.13 -11.21 -7.18
CA ARG A 94 -13.57 -12.54 -6.93
C ARG A 94 -14.64 -13.63 -6.91
N ALA A 95 -15.76 -13.40 -6.21
CA ALA A 95 -16.88 -14.34 -6.16
C ALA A 95 -17.51 -14.59 -7.54
N LYS A 96 -17.46 -13.60 -8.44
CA LYS A 96 -17.89 -13.73 -9.84
C LYS A 96 -16.85 -14.37 -10.77
N GLY A 97 -15.69 -14.78 -10.25
CA GLY A 97 -14.59 -15.34 -11.05
C GLY A 97 -13.90 -14.34 -11.98
N GLN A 98 -14.14 -13.03 -11.79
CA GLN A 98 -13.56 -11.97 -12.63
C GLN A 98 -12.13 -11.63 -12.23
N ILE A 99 -11.70 -12.04 -11.03
CA ILE A 99 -10.32 -11.92 -10.54
C ILE A 99 -9.89 -13.30 -10.02
N LYS A 100 -8.78 -13.83 -10.54
CA LYS A 100 -8.16 -15.05 -10.03
C LYS A 100 -7.23 -14.67 -8.85
N SER A 101 -7.31 -15.39 -7.74
CA SER A 101 -6.41 -15.19 -6.60
C SER A 101 -4.97 -15.54 -6.98
N VAL A 102 -3.99 -14.74 -6.53
CA VAL A 102 -2.54 -14.94 -6.78
C VAL A 102 -2.01 -16.27 -6.19
N ALA A 103 -2.77 -16.90 -5.28
CA ALA A 103 -2.40 -18.15 -4.61
C ALA A 103 -2.21 -19.39 -5.51
N SER A 104 -2.42 -19.32 -6.84
CA SER A 104 -2.27 -20.48 -7.74
C SER A 104 -0.95 -20.60 -8.48
N ASN A 105 -0.04 -19.63 -8.41
CA ASN A 105 1.29 -19.76 -9.04
C ASN A 105 2.34 -20.12 -7.99
N LYS A 106 2.42 -21.42 -7.64
CA LYS A 106 3.66 -22.00 -7.11
C LYS A 106 4.71 -21.93 -8.22
N GLN A 107 5.43 -20.81 -8.29
CA GLN A 107 6.58 -20.67 -9.17
C GLN A 107 7.76 -21.34 -8.48
N SER A 108 7.98 -22.62 -8.78
CA SER A 108 9.16 -23.36 -8.34
C SER A 108 10.38 -22.76 -9.02
N TYR A 109 11.15 -21.94 -8.31
CA TYR A 109 12.52 -21.64 -8.72
C TYR A 109 13.34 -22.90 -8.51
N VAL A 110 13.64 -23.60 -9.61
CA VAL A 110 14.71 -24.62 -9.64
C VAL A 110 16.02 -23.84 -9.62
N GLY A 111 16.87 -24.16 -8.64
CA GLY A 111 18.19 -23.54 -8.44
C GLY A 111 19.22 -23.96 -9.47
#